data_AF-A0A2G2R278-F1
#
_entry.id   AF-A0A2G2R278-F1
#
_cell.length_a   1.000
_cell.length_b   1.000
_cell.length_c   1.000
_cell.angle_alpha   90.00
_cell.angle_beta   90.00
_cell.angle_gamma   90.00
#
_symmetry.space_group_name_H-M   'P 1'
#
loop_
_entity.id
_entity.type
_entity.pdbx_description
1 polymer ?
#
loop_
_entity_poly.entity_id
_entity_poly.type
_entity_poly.pdbx_seq_one_letter_code
_entity_poly.pdbx_strand_id
1 'polypeptide(L)'
;MKKELSLKGMLMGAVLATAVSMPAMAEVTESTPGAIKGVDLMAAWVGAGAPNGAFSYKDMSGNSTSASFDADILPLFTKDDIWGDDTASCASCHSGNTEESLHEMDLTSYAGIMLGGDVLAKPPGVPLFGQSKIGATDYDWGHSKMKERLRNNRMPPNVEFDITEENRDGPCKVNADKGCEVGMMAEWVGAGAKDDASFKANILPMFTQDDYWGEDTASCASCHSGNTEESLHEMDLTSYAGIMLGGDVLAKPPGVPLFGQSTIGGTDYDWGHSKMKGRLRNNRMPPNVEFDITEENRDGQIVAHGSR
;
A
#
# COMPACT_ATOMS: atom_id res chain seq x y z
N MET A 1 -47.87 -24.04 -49.42
CA MET A 1 -48.18 -22.72 -50.00
C MET A 1 -47.53 -21.65 -49.14
N LYS A 2 -46.70 -20.80 -49.77
CA LYS A 2 -45.96 -19.69 -49.17
C LYS A 2 -46.90 -18.60 -48.63
N LYS A 3 -46.48 -17.93 -47.55
CA LYS A 3 -46.72 -16.51 -47.19
C LYS A 3 -45.92 -16.26 -45.90
N GLU A 4 -44.63 -15.94 -46.01
CA GLU A 4 -44.09 -14.56 -45.98
C GLU A 4 -44.86 -13.59 -45.06
N LEU A 5 -44.24 -13.30 -43.90
CA LEU A 5 -44.53 -12.14 -43.07
C LEU A 5 -43.24 -11.32 -42.99
N SER A 6 -43.35 -10.10 -43.49
CA SER A 6 -42.29 -9.11 -43.68
C SER A 6 -41.81 -8.54 -42.35
N LEU A 7 -40.51 -8.60 -42.12
CA LEU A 7 -39.80 -7.88 -41.07
C LEU A 7 -39.68 -6.41 -41.51
N LYS A 8 -40.44 -5.51 -40.87
CA LYS A 8 -40.25 -4.06 -40.97
C LYS A 8 -40.15 -3.49 -39.56
N GLY A 9 -39.01 -2.85 -39.28
CA GLY A 9 -38.91 -1.80 -38.28
C GLY A 9 -38.19 -2.18 -37.00
N MET A 10 -36.87 -2.01 -36.99
CA MET A 10 -36.19 -1.40 -35.85
C MET A 10 -34.90 -0.75 -36.35
N LEU A 11 -34.94 0.57 -36.52
CA LEU A 11 -33.74 1.39 -36.63
C LEU A 11 -32.99 1.25 -35.29
N MET A 12 -31.84 0.56 -35.30
CA MET A 12 -30.81 0.77 -34.29
C MET A 12 -30.15 2.11 -34.59
N GLY A 13 -30.48 3.12 -33.79
CA GLY A 13 -29.66 4.32 -33.68
C GLY A 13 -28.39 3.96 -32.95
N ALA A 14 -27.28 3.81 -33.68
CA ALA A 14 -25.95 3.75 -33.09
C ALA A 14 -25.63 5.13 -32.51
N VAL A 15 -25.69 5.28 -31.19
CA VAL A 15 -25.06 6.40 -30.50
C VAL A 15 -23.56 6.11 -30.56
N LEU A 16 -22.83 6.78 -31.45
CA LEU A 16 -21.38 6.86 -31.36
C LEU A 16 -21.06 7.61 -30.06
N ALA A 17 -20.65 6.87 -29.03
CA ALA A 17 -19.93 7.45 -27.91
C ALA A 17 -18.58 7.93 -28.46
N THR A 18 -18.46 9.24 -28.69
CA THR A 18 -17.15 9.87 -28.88
C THR A 18 -16.37 9.69 -27.59
N ALA A 19 -15.40 8.78 -27.59
CA ALA A 19 -14.38 8.72 -26.56
C ALA A 19 -13.66 10.08 -26.57
N VAL A 20 -13.94 10.90 -25.57
CA VAL A 20 -13.15 12.10 -25.31
C VAL A 20 -11.82 11.58 -24.78
N SER A 21 -10.79 11.57 -25.63
CA SER A 21 -9.41 11.44 -25.17
C SER A 21 -9.18 12.58 -24.20
N MET A 22 -9.07 12.26 -22.91
CA MET A 22 -8.52 13.20 -21.94
C MET A 22 -7.09 13.52 -22.40
N PRO A 23 -6.66 14.79 -22.34
CA PRO A 23 -5.29 15.12 -22.64
C PRO A 23 -4.40 14.38 -21.65
N ALA A 24 -3.45 13.59 -22.18
CA ALA A 24 -2.39 13.02 -21.36
C ALA A 24 -1.71 14.16 -20.58
N MET A 25 -1.48 13.95 -19.28
CA MET A 25 -0.73 14.93 -18.49
C MET A 25 0.67 15.11 -19.09
N ALA A 26 1.23 16.31 -18.94
CA ALA A 26 2.51 16.65 -19.53
C ALA A 26 3.64 15.89 -18.82
N GLU A 27 4.26 14.95 -19.54
CA GLU A 27 5.27 14.03 -19.02
C GLU A 27 6.39 14.75 -18.24
N VAL A 28 6.46 14.49 -16.93
CA VAL A 28 7.49 14.95 -16.01
C VAL A 28 8.63 13.93 -16.01
N THR A 29 9.84 14.41 -16.24
CA THR A 29 11.06 13.59 -16.19
C THR A 29 11.94 14.02 -15.02
N GLU A 30 12.98 13.24 -14.71
CA GLU A 30 13.97 13.60 -13.68
C GLU A 30 14.65 14.95 -13.92
N SER A 31 14.68 15.39 -15.18
CA SER A 31 15.26 16.67 -15.59
C SER A 31 14.30 17.87 -15.46
N THR A 32 13.01 17.62 -15.22
CA THR A 32 12.03 18.69 -15.05
C THR A 32 12.34 19.44 -13.75
N PRO A 33 12.42 20.79 -13.77
CA PRO A 33 12.61 21.56 -12.54
C PRO A 33 11.55 21.22 -11.49
N GLY A 34 11.99 20.93 -10.26
CA GLY A 34 11.07 20.51 -9.19
C GLY A 34 10.64 19.04 -9.25
N ALA A 35 11.15 18.24 -10.18
CA ALA A 35 10.85 16.80 -10.26
C ALA A 35 11.21 16.07 -8.95
N ILE A 36 10.29 15.23 -8.48
CA ILE A 36 10.43 14.40 -7.29
C ILE A 36 9.47 13.22 -7.39
N LYS A 37 9.77 12.10 -6.71
CA LYS A 37 8.84 10.97 -6.62
C LYS A 37 7.65 11.33 -5.72
N GLY A 38 6.43 10.92 -6.07
CA GLY A 38 5.21 11.27 -5.33
C GLY A 38 5.27 10.92 -3.84
N VAL A 39 5.82 9.75 -3.48
CA VAL A 39 6.02 9.34 -2.08
C VAL A 39 7.01 10.27 -1.36
N ASP A 40 8.06 10.71 -2.03
CA ASP A 40 9.08 11.60 -1.46
C ASP A 40 8.58 13.04 -1.30
N LEU A 41 7.74 13.52 -2.23
CA LEU A 41 7.09 14.82 -2.10
C LEU A 41 6.20 14.87 -0.85
N MET A 42 5.41 13.82 -0.63
CA MET A 42 4.61 13.70 0.58
C MET A 42 5.48 13.55 1.83
N ALA A 43 6.58 12.79 1.76
CA ALA A 43 7.56 12.71 2.84
C ALA A 43 8.10 14.09 3.23
N ALA A 44 8.44 14.92 2.24
CA ALA A 44 8.95 16.26 2.46
C ALA A 44 7.91 17.19 3.07
N TRP A 45 6.65 17.12 2.62
CA TRP A 45 5.55 17.89 3.20
C TRP A 45 5.28 17.48 4.66
N VAL A 46 5.21 16.17 4.95
CA VAL A 46 5.06 15.66 6.31
C VAL A 46 6.25 16.08 7.19
N GLY A 47 7.48 15.95 6.68
CA GLY A 47 8.70 16.38 7.37
C GLY A 47 8.76 17.89 7.66
N ALA A 48 8.07 18.71 6.87
CA ALA A 48 7.88 20.13 7.12
C ALA A 48 6.77 20.45 8.15
N GLY A 49 6.17 19.43 8.76
CA GLY A 49 5.06 19.56 9.71
C GLY A 49 3.67 19.52 9.06
N ALA A 50 3.57 19.04 7.82
CA ALA A 50 2.36 18.96 7.03
C ALA A 50 1.57 20.29 6.97
N PRO A 51 2.18 21.42 6.59
CA PRO A 51 1.49 22.71 6.61
C PRO A 51 0.37 22.78 5.57
N ASN A 52 -0.74 23.43 5.92
CA ASN A 52 -1.74 23.91 4.95
C ASN A 52 -1.24 25.20 4.28
N GLY A 53 -0.17 25.09 3.49
CA GLY A 53 0.51 26.24 2.93
C GLY A 53 1.85 25.86 2.32
N ALA A 54 2.77 26.82 2.29
CA ALA A 54 4.06 26.64 1.64
C ALA A 54 5.01 25.75 2.46
N PHE A 55 5.83 24.99 1.74
CA PHE A 55 6.97 24.23 2.28
C PHE A 55 8.09 24.17 1.23
N SER A 56 9.24 23.63 1.62
CA SER A 56 10.37 23.46 0.71
C SER A 56 10.86 22.02 0.73
N TYR A 57 11.34 21.55 -0.42
CA TYR A 57 11.90 20.22 -0.58
C TYR A 57 13.15 20.25 -1.47
N LYS A 58 13.84 19.10 -1.55
CA LYS A 58 14.93 18.88 -2.49
C LYS A 58 14.42 18.11 -3.69
N ASP A 59 14.53 18.69 -4.87
CA ASP A 59 14.19 18.00 -6.11
C ASP A 59 15.26 16.95 -6.48
N MET A 60 15.00 16.15 -7.52
CA MET A 60 15.91 15.10 -8.00
C MET A 60 17.25 15.65 -8.51
N SER A 61 17.34 16.95 -8.82
CA SER A 61 18.59 17.64 -9.15
C SER A 61 19.33 18.20 -7.91
N GLY A 62 18.77 18.03 -6.71
CA GLY A 62 19.32 18.52 -5.44
C GLY A 62 19.03 20.01 -5.16
N ASN A 63 18.25 20.67 -6.01
CA ASN A 63 17.90 22.07 -5.83
C ASN A 63 16.82 22.22 -4.75
N SER A 64 16.81 23.39 -4.10
CA SER A 64 15.73 23.73 -3.17
C SER A 64 14.54 24.26 -3.96
N THR A 65 13.39 23.60 -3.84
CA THR A 65 12.16 23.94 -4.55
C THR A 65 11.05 24.29 -3.55
N SER A 66 10.26 25.32 -3.86
CA SER A 66 9.09 25.69 -3.08
C SER A 66 7.86 24.95 -3.60
N ALA A 67 7.05 24.45 -2.68
CA ALA A 67 5.76 23.82 -2.95
C ALA A 67 4.70 24.35 -1.97
N SER A 68 3.45 23.99 -2.21
CA SER A 68 2.31 24.30 -1.37
C SER A 68 1.36 23.11 -1.28
N PHE A 69 0.56 23.04 -0.22
CA PHE A 69 -0.43 21.98 -0.10
C PHE A 69 -1.40 21.93 -1.30
N ASP A 70 -2.04 23.06 -1.63
CA ASP A 70 -3.07 23.10 -2.68
C ASP A 70 -2.54 22.77 -4.08
N ALA A 71 -1.33 23.22 -4.41
CA ALA A 71 -0.79 23.04 -5.76
C ALA A 71 0.02 21.76 -5.93
N ASP A 72 0.61 21.20 -4.87
CA ASP A 72 1.59 20.12 -4.99
C ASP A 72 1.18 18.84 -4.24
N ILE A 73 0.42 18.94 -3.14
CA ILE A 73 0.04 17.79 -2.31
C ILE A 73 -1.39 17.33 -2.57
N LEU A 74 -2.36 18.24 -2.55
CA LEU A 74 -3.76 17.90 -2.80
C LEU A 74 -3.97 17.20 -4.17
N PRO A 75 -3.27 17.58 -5.25
CA PRO A 75 -3.37 16.87 -6.52
C PRO A 75 -2.97 15.40 -6.44
N LEU A 76 -2.05 15.01 -5.54
CA LEU A 76 -1.68 13.59 -5.34
C LEU A 76 -2.86 12.72 -4.88
N PHE A 77 -3.89 13.33 -4.30
CA PHE A 77 -5.09 12.63 -3.85
C PHE A 77 -6.27 12.78 -4.81
N THR A 78 -6.30 13.85 -5.59
CA THR A 78 -7.51 14.31 -6.30
C THR A 78 -7.41 14.19 -7.82
N LYS A 79 -6.22 13.98 -8.38
CA LYS A 79 -6.05 13.73 -9.81
C LYS A 79 -5.96 12.25 -10.10
N ASP A 80 -6.69 11.83 -11.14
CA ASP A 80 -6.50 10.54 -11.77
C ASP A 80 -5.10 10.49 -12.40
N ASP A 81 -4.61 9.28 -12.63
CA ASP A 81 -3.36 8.94 -13.30
C ASP A 81 -2.07 9.44 -12.63
N ILE A 82 -2.15 10.05 -11.44
CA ILE A 82 -0.97 10.63 -10.79
C ILE A 82 -0.03 9.56 -10.20
N TRP A 83 -0.55 8.39 -9.85
CA TRP A 83 0.22 7.28 -9.28
C TRP A 83 0.58 6.18 -10.28
N GLY A 84 0.04 6.26 -11.50
CA GLY A 84 0.24 5.29 -12.58
C GLY A 84 -0.82 5.48 -13.66
N ASP A 85 -0.60 4.94 -14.84
CA ASP A 85 -1.58 5.06 -15.93
C ASP A 85 -2.87 4.30 -15.58
N ASP A 86 -4.02 4.85 -15.95
CA ASP A 86 -5.36 4.30 -15.67
C ASP A 86 -5.65 4.10 -14.17
N THR A 87 -5.02 4.92 -13.31
CA THR A 87 -5.27 4.88 -11.86
C THR A 87 -6.29 5.93 -11.45
N ALA A 88 -7.31 5.52 -10.70
CA ALA A 88 -8.28 6.47 -10.15
C ALA A 88 -7.65 7.33 -9.05
N SER A 89 -8.10 8.58 -8.95
CA SER A 89 -7.81 9.46 -7.83
C SER A 89 -8.24 8.83 -6.50
N CYS A 90 -7.45 9.04 -5.44
CA CYS A 90 -7.77 8.55 -4.10
C CYS A 90 -9.13 9.08 -3.62
N ALA A 91 -9.41 10.34 -3.94
CA ALA A 91 -10.65 11.04 -3.62
C ALA A 91 -11.90 10.41 -4.26
N SER A 92 -11.78 9.61 -5.32
CA SER A 92 -12.92 8.91 -5.93
C SER A 92 -13.57 7.89 -5.00
N CYS A 93 -12.78 7.24 -4.14
CA CYS A 93 -13.27 6.30 -3.12
C CYS A 93 -13.25 6.90 -1.70
N HIS A 94 -12.40 7.90 -1.46
CA HIS A 94 -12.23 8.56 -0.18
C HIS A 94 -12.70 10.03 -0.25
N SER A 95 -14.00 10.19 -0.42
CA SER A 95 -14.63 11.47 -0.83
C SER A 95 -15.25 12.27 0.33
N GLY A 96 -15.23 11.73 1.54
CA GLY A 96 -15.87 12.36 2.69
C GLY A 96 -15.74 11.57 3.98
N ASN A 97 -16.04 12.21 5.10
CA ASN A 97 -16.14 11.54 6.39
C ASN A 97 -17.55 10.97 6.61
N THR A 98 -17.95 10.02 5.75
CA THR A 98 -19.27 9.39 5.73
C THR A 98 -19.14 7.87 5.63
N GLU A 99 -20.23 7.13 5.92
CA GLU A 99 -20.24 5.66 5.87
C GLU A 99 -20.05 5.11 4.44
N GLU A 100 -20.36 5.91 3.41
CA GLU A 100 -20.19 5.55 1.99
C GLU A 100 -18.76 5.72 1.49
N SER A 101 -17.97 6.55 2.17
CA SER A 101 -16.56 6.73 1.87
C SER A 101 -15.77 5.59 2.48
N LEU A 102 -14.90 4.94 1.70
CA LEU A 102 -14.10 3.84 2.23
C LEU A 102 -13.25 4.32 3.40
N HIS A 103 -13.30 3.58 4.51
CA HIS A 103 -12.68 3.97 5.77
C HIS A 103 -13.11 5.36 6.26
N GLU A 104 -14.34 5.81 5.96
CA GLU A 104 -14.88 7.09 6.46
C GLU A 104 -13.90 8.26 6.24
N MET A 105 -13.09 8.19 5.18
CA MET A 105 -11.91 9.01 4.97
C MET A 105 -12.19 10.06 3.91
N ASP A 106 -11.78 11.30 4.17
CA ASP A 106 -11.87 12.40 3.22
C ASP A 106 -10.47 12.79 2.74
N LEU A 107 -10.16 12.50 1.48
CA LEU A 107 -8.90 12.91 0.83
C LEU A 107 -9.09 14.11 -0.13
N THR A 108 -10.22 14.80 -0.05
CA THR A 108 -10.56 15.94 -0.94
C THR A 108 -10.10 17.29 -0.41
N SER A 109 -9.70 17.35 0.87
CA SER A 109 -9.36 18.61 1.54
C SER A 109 -8.26 18.41 2.59
N TYR A 110 -7.53 19.49 2.92
CA TYR A 110 -6.55 19.45 4.01
C TYR A 110 -7.19 18.97 5.32
N ALA A 111 -8.35 19.51 5.67
CA ALA A 111 -9.03 19.17 6.93
C ALA A 111 -9.40 17.69 6.98
N GLY A 112 -9.95 17.14 5.89
CA GLY A 112 -10.27 15.73 5.76
C GLY A 112 -9.04 14.84 5.90
N ILE A 113 -7.98 15.16 5.16
CA ILE A 113 -6.72 14.41 5.16
C ILE A 113 -6.12 14.34 6.58
N MET A 114 -6.19 15.44 7.33
CA MET A 114 -5.67 15.50 8.69
C MET A 114 -6.55 14.78 9.74
N LEU A 115 -7.82 14.51 9.44
CA LEU A 115 -8.71 13.68 10.27
C LEU A 115 -8.44 12.18 10.10
N GLY A 116 -7.87 11.78 8.97
CA GLY A 116 -7.49 10.39 8.68
C GLY A 116 -8.67 9.48 8.34
N GLY A 117 -8.50 8.17 8.58
CA GLY A 117 -9.53 7.15 8.32
C GLY A 117 -10.34 6.76 9.56
N ASP A 118 -11.37 5.95 9.37
CA ASP A 118 -12.29 5.39 10.35
C ASP A 118 -12.80 6.43 11.39
N VAL A 119 -13.17 7.63 10.92
CA VAL A 119 -13.42 8.79 11.80
C VAL A 119 -14.77 8.74 12.54
N LEU A 120 -15.72 7.94 12.08
CA LEU A 120 -17.02 7.69 12.73
C LEU A 120 -16.98 6.43 13.60
N ALA A 121 -16.00 5.54 13.39
CA ALA A 121 -15.76 4.34 14.19
C ALA A 121 -15.41 4.63 15.67
N LYS A 122 -15.38 3.59 16.51
CA LYS A 122 -15.05 3.70 17.95
C LYS A 122 -13.94 2.72 18.35
N PRO A 123 -12.77 3.19 18.80
CA PRO A 123 -12.36 4.60 18.87
C PRO A 123 -12.23 5.25 17.48
N PRO A 124 -12.52 6.55 17.33
CA PRO A 124 -12.50 7.21 16.04
C PRO A 124 -11.07 7.52 15.60
N GLY A 125 -10.84 7.43 14.30
CA GLY A 125 -9.68 8.03 13.66
C GLY A 125 -8.47 7.10 13.59
N VAL A 126 -7.91 7.01 12.40
CA VAL A 126 -6.67 6.32 12.07
C VAL A 126 -5.71 7.35 11.47
N PRO A 127 -4.62 7.72 12.17
CA PRO A 127 -3.64 8.67 11.66
C PRO A 127 -2.96 8.15 10.40
N LEU A 128 -2.85 9.01 9.39
CA LEU A 128 -2.29 8.64 8.08
C LEU A 128 -0.78 8.81 8.00
N PHE A 129 -0.22 9.76 8.75
CA PHE A 129 1.16 10.25 8.61
C PHE A 129 2.06 9.83 9.79
N GLY A 130 1.68 8.76 10.49
CA GLY A 130 2.45 8.20 11.61
C GLY A 130 2.35 9.01 12.91
N GLN A 131 1.34 9.89 13.03
CA GLN A 131 1.11 10.62 14.27
C GLN A 131 0.64 9.67 15.39
N SER A 132 0.96 9.98 16.64
CA SER A 132 0.52 9.15 17.78
C SER A 132 -1.00 9.10 17.96
N LYS A 133 -1.69 10.12 17.47
CA LYS A 133 -3.16 10.24 17.41
C LYS A 133 -3.57 11.30 16.40
N ILE A 134 -4.84 11.31 16.03
CA ILE A 134 -5.41 12.37 15.18
C ILE A 134 -5.17 13.75 15.79
N GLY A 135 -4.74 14.70 14.95
CA GLY A 135 -4.43 16.07 15.33
C GLY A 135 -3.08 16.27 16.04
N ALA A 136 -2.32 15.21 16.33
CA ALA A 136 -0.95 15.37 16.79
C ALA A 136 -0.02 15.77 15.63
N THR A 137 1.13 16.35 15.96
CA THR A 137 2.13 16.84 15.00
C THR A 137 3.47 16.11 15.14
N ASP A 138 3.47 14.97 15.82
CA ASP A 138 4.61 14.07 16.03
C ASP A 138 4.72 13.06 14.88
N TYR A 139 4.76 13.59 13.66
CA TYR A 139 4.76 12.79 12.44
C TYR A 139 5.94 11.81 12.37
N ASP A 140 5.64 10.57 12.00
CA ASP A 140 6.61 9.54 11.67
C ASP A 140 6.27 8.95 10.30
N TRP A 141 6.75 9.59 9.23
CA TRP A 141 6.51 9.13 7.88
C TRP A 141 6.99 7.69 7.65
N GLY A 142 8.07 7.27 8.34
CA GLY A 142 8.65 5.93 8.22
C GLY A 142 7.71 4.82 8.65
N HIS A 143 6.88 5.08 9.67
CA HIS A 143 5.87 4.16 10.21
C HIS A 143 4.42 4.58 9.86
N SER A 144 4.27 5.44 8.86
CA SER A 144 2.96 5.98 8.49
C SER A 144 2.15 5.02 7.61
N LYS A 145 0.85 4.96 7.86
CA LYS A 145 -0.08 4.14 7.07
C LYS A 145 -0.16 4.58 5.62
N MET A 146 -0.10 5.89 5.36
CA MET A 146 -0.13 6.44 4.02
C MET A 146 1.08 5.95 3.20
N LYS A 147 2.30 6.02 3.77
CA LYS A 147 3.50 5.50 3.10
C LYS A 147 3.38 4.01 2.83
N GLU A 148 2.92 3.23 3.81
CA GLU A 148 2.73 1.79 3.63
C GLU A 148 1.79 1.47 2.47
N ARG A 149 0.63 2.16 2.40
CA ARG A 149 -0.36 1.96 1.35
C ARG A 149 0.15 2.37 -0.03
N LEU A 150 0.94 3.44 -0.15
CA LEU A 150 1.42 3.88 -1.46
C LEU A 150 2.58 3.04 -2.00
N ARG A 151 3.44 2.54 -1.12
CA ARG A 151 4.72 1.95 -1.50
C ARG A 151 4.74 0.43 -1.45
N ASN A 152 4.12 -0.16 -0.44
CA ASN A 152 4.32 -1.57 -0.16
C ASN A 152 3.32 -2.40 -0.94
N ASN A 153 3.81 -3.18 -1.92
CA ASN A 153 3.04 -4.25 -2.52
C ASN A 153 2.56 -5.23 -1.45
N ARG A 154 1.29 -5.65 -1.56
CA ARG A 154 0.74 -6.78 -0.80
C ARG A 154 1.45 -8.06 -1.21
N MET A 155 1.64 -8.97 -0.26
CA MET A 155 2.31 -10.24 -0.44
C MET A 155 1.40 -11.42 -0.06
N PRO A 156 1.58 -12.59 -0.70
CA PRO A 156 2.43 -12.79 -1.89
C PRO A 156 1.88 -12.05 -3.14
N PRO A 157 2.66 -11.94 -4.22
CA PRO A 157 2.18 -11.40 -5.49
C PRO A 157 0.95 -12.17 -5.99
N ASN A 158 0.10 -11.52 -6.78
CA ASN A 158 -1.16 -12.05 -7.33
C ASN A 158 -2.26 -12.38 -6.32
N VAL A 159 -2.09 -12.05 -5.03
CA VAL A 159 -3.23 -12.03 -4.11
C VAL A 159 -4.28 -11.05 -4.62
N GLU A 160 -5.53 -11.50 -4.68
CA GLU A 160 -6.65 -10.71 -5.19
C GLU A 160 -6.80 -9.39 -4.42
N PHE A 161 -6.88 -8.28 -5.17
CA PHE A 161 -7.27 -7.01 -4.61
C PHE A 161 -8.79 -7.02 -4.36
N ASP A 162 -9.17 -6.96 -3.09
CA ASP A 162 -10.54 -6.75 -2.67
C ASP A 162 -10.66 -5.34 -2.08
N ILE A 163 -11.50 -4.51 -2.70
CA ILE A 163 -11.72 -3.12 -2.29
C ILE A 163 -12.43 -3.00 -0.94
N THR A 164 -13.20 -4.03 -0.56
CA THR A 164 -13.86 -4.09 0.75
C THR A 164 -12.89 -4.47 1.87
N GLU A 165 -11.71 -4.97 1.48
CA GLU A 165 -10.69 -5.55 2.35
C GLU A 165 -11.16 -6.74 3.20
N GLU A 166 -12.27 -7.39 2.86
CA GLU A 166 -12.75 -8.57 3.59
C GLU A 166 -11.73 -9.72 3.53
N ASN A 167 -10.97 -9.81 2.43
CA ASN A 167 -9.91 -10.81 2.26
C ASN A 167 -8.57 -10.47 2.95
N ARG A 168 -8.45 -9.35 3.67
CA ARG A 168 -7.14 -8.84 4.15
C ARG A 168 -6.48 -9.72 5.21
N ASP A 169 -7.25 -10.47 5.98
CA ASP A 169 -6.74 -11.31 7.06
C ASP A 169 -6.34 -12.73 6.57
N GLY A 170 -6.41 -12.98 5.26
CA GLY A 170 -5.98 -14.21 4.62
C GLY A 170 -7.00 -15.34 4.70
N PRO A 171 -6.65 -16.52 4.14
CA PRO A 171 -7.61 -17.59 3.92
C PRO A 171 -7.77 -18.49 5.14
N CYS A 172 -8.87 -18.36 5.89
CA CYS A 172 -9.17 -19.00 7.20
C CYS A 172 -9.10 -20.55 7.28
N LYS A 173 -7.98 -21.16 6.89
CA LYS A 173 -7.74 -22.60 6.73
C LYS A 173 -7.50 -23.29 8.07
N VAL A 174 -6.80 -22.64 9.00
CA VAL A 174 -6.40 -23.26 10.27
C VAL A 174 -7.32 -22.89 11.43
N ASN A 175 -7.71 -21.61 11.54
CA ASN A 175 -8.54 -21.15 12.65
C ASN A 175 -9.33 -19.86 12.33
N ALA A 176 -10.56 -20.01 11.84
CA ALA A 176 -11.43 -18.89 11.50
C ALA A 176 -11.80 -18.02 12.72
N ASP A 177 -11.90 -18.60 13.91
CA ASP A 177 -12.33 -17.89 15.13
C ASP A 177 -11.27 -16.89 15.65
N LYS A 178 -10.04 -16.95 15.14
CA LYS A 178 -8.89 -16.16 15.60
C LYS A 178 -8.42 -15.10 14.61
N GLY A 179 -9.29 -14.71 13.67
CA GLY A 179 -8.97 -13.69 12.66
C GLY A 179 -8.13 -14.24 11.51
N CYS A 180 -8.36 -15.51 11.14
CA CYS A 180 -7.72 -16.20 10.03
C CYS A 180 -6.18 -16.19 10.16
N GLU A 181 -5.43 -16.29 9.08
CA GLU A 181 -4.02 -16.68 9.06
C GLU A 181 -3.16 -15.56 9.61
N VAL A 182 -3.51 -14.32 9.28
CA VAL A 182 -2.85 -13.14 9.84
C VAL A 182 -3.13 -13.02 11.35
N GLY A 183 -4.34 -13.35 11.80
CA GLY A 183 -4.68 -13.41 13.22
C GLY A 183 -3.96 -14.55 13.97
N MET A 184 -3.84 -15.73 13.36
CA MET A 184 -3.06 -16.86 13.90
C MET A 184 -1.58 -16.49 14.04
N MET A 185 -1.02 -15.79 13.05
CA MET A 185 0.35 -15.28 13.14
C MET A 185 0.49 -14.24 14.25
N ALA A 186 -0.49 -13.35 14.43
CA ALA A 186 -0.54 -12.39 15.53
C ALA A 186 -0.48 -13.08 16.89
N GLU A 187 -1.25 -14.16 17.08
CA GLU A 187 -1.25 -14.93 18.31
C GLU A 187 0.08 -15.65 18.56
N TRP A 188 0.66 -16.27 17.52
CA TRP A 188 1.96 -16.91 17.63
C TRP A 188 3.05 -15.89 18.02
N VAL A 189 3.05 -14.71 17.40
CA VAL A 189 3.95 -13.60 17.76
C VAL A 189 3.70 -13.15 19.20
N GLY A 190 2.45 -12.93 19.60
CA GLY A 190 2.07 -12.55 20.96
C GLY A 190 2.43 -13.60 22.02
N ALA A 191 2.52 -14.87 21.64
CA ALA A 191 2.99 -15.97 22.50
C ALA A 191 4.53 -16.09 22.57
N GLY A 192 5.26 -15.15 21.94
CA GLY A 192 6.71 -15.07 21.93
C GLY A 192 7.37 -15.68 20.69
N ALA A 193 6.61 -15.94 19.62
CA ALA A 193 7.07 -16.46 18.34
C ALA A 193 8.02 -17.66 18.50
N LYS A 194 7.56 -18.76 19.10
CA LYS A 194 8.42 -19.90 19.46
C LYS A 194 8.64 -20.86 18.28
N ASP A 195 9.84 -21.45 18.17
CA ASP A 195 10.11 -22.60 17.29
C ASP A 195 9.59 -23.90 17.93
N ASP A 196 8.28 -24.10 17.84
CA ASP A 196 7.61 -25.27 18.40
C ASP A 196 6.78 -26.02 17.35
N ALA A 197 6.04 -27.03 17.81
CA ALA A 197 5.16 -27.80 16.94
C ALA A 197 4.07 -26.95 16.28
N SER A 198 3.59 -25.89 16.96
CA SER A 198 2.59 -24.99 16.40
C SER A 198 3.18 -24.15 15.28
N PHE A 199 4.41 -23.63 15.44
CA PHE A 199 5.10 -22.94 14.34
C PHE A 199 5.22 -23.84 13.11
N LYS A 200 5.75 -25.06 13.27
CA LYS A 200 5.99 -26.00 12.16
C LYS A 200 4.71 -26.43 11.46
N ALA A 201 3.63 -26.62 12.21
CA ALA A 201 2.36 -27.10 11.66
C ALA A 201 1.49 -25.97 11.08
N ASN A 202 1.52 -24.77 11.68
CA ASN A 202 0.52 -23.74 11.39
C ASN A 202 1.11 -22.46 10.78
N ILE A 203 2.36 -22.11 11.09
CA ILE A 203 2.96 -20.83 10.65
C ILE A 203 3.89 -21.05 9.46
N LEU A 204 4.82 -22.00 9.54
CA LEU A 204 5.79 -22.26 8.47
C LEU A 204 5.13 -22.57 7.11
N PRO A 205 4.05 -23.38 7.03
CA PRO A 205 3.38 -23.64 5.76
C PRO A 205 2.80 -22.39 5.09
N MET A 206 2.50 -21.34 5.85
CA MET A 206 2.04 -20.05 5.30
C MET A 206 3.07 -19.41 4.37
N PHE A 207 4.36 -19.72 4.57
CA PHE A 207 5.44 -19.15 3.77
C PHE A 207 5.99 -20.10 2.71
N THR A 208 5.88 -21.41 2.94
CA THR A 208 6.57 -22.42 2.12
C THR A 208 5.66 -23.16 1.15
N GLN A 209 4.34 -23.01 1.26
CA GLN A 209 3.39 -23.71 0.41
C GLN A 209 2.86 -22.80 -0.69
N ASP A 210 2.91 -23.28 -1.95
CA ASP A 210 2.23 -22.62 -3.07
C ASP A 210 0.71 -22.69 -2.88
N ASP A 211 0.01 -21.71 -3.43
CA ASP A 211 -1.44 -21.52 -3.32
C ASP A 211 -1.95 -21.40 -1.86
N TYR A 212 -1.05 -21.07 -0.93
CA TYR A 212 -1.44 -20.93 0.46
C TYR A 212 -2.35 -19.72 0.66
N TRP A 213 -2.04 -18.58 0.03
CA TRP A 213 -2.75 -17.31 0.23
C TRP A 213 -3.87 -17.07 -0.79
N GLY A 214 -3.98 -17.90 -1.82
CA GLY A 214 -4.96 -17.81 -2.90
C GLY A 214 -4.55 -18.73 -4.05
N GLU A 215 -5.45 -18.98 -5.00
CA GLU A 215 -5.09 -19.69 -6.24
C GLU A 215 -4.03 -18.90 -7.02
N ASP A 216 -3.09 -19.62 -7.65
CA ASP A 216 -1.98 -19.07 -8.44
C ASP A 216 -1.04 -18.12 -7.66
N THR A 217 -0.96 -18.28 -6.34
CA THR A 217 -0.02 -17.54 -5.50
C THR A 217 1.22 -18.37 -5.22
N ALA A 218 2.39 -17.86 -5.59
CA ALA A 218 3.65 -18.51 -5.26
C ALA A 218 3.89 -18.50 -3.73
N SER A 219 4.53 -19.56 -3.22
CA SER A 219 5.06 -19.56 -1.86
C SER A 219 6.02 -18.39 -1.66
N CYS A 220 5.99 -17.77 -0.48
CA CYS A 220 6.89 -16.68 -0.14
C CYS A 220 8.37 -17.12 -0.23
N ALA A 221 8.64 -18.37 0.16
CA ALA A 221 9.95 -19.00 0.11
C ALA A 221 10.52 -19.15 -1.30
N SER A 222 9.70 -19.07 -2.36
CA SER A 222 10.19 -19.14 -3.75
C SER A 222 11.04 -17.93 -4.13
N CYS A 223 10.73 -16.75 -3.59
CA CYS A 223 11.50 -15.51 -3.77
C CYS A 223 12.39 -15.18 -2.56
N HIS A 224 12.01 -15.67 -1.37
CA HIS A 224 12.71 -15.44 -0.10
C HIS A 224 13.30 -16.73 0.44
N SER A 225 14.29 -17.27 -0.27
CA SER A 225 14.80 -18.64 -0.11
C SER A 225 16.07 -18.73 0.73
N GLY A 226 16.66 -17.60 1.13
CA GLY A 226 17.93 -17.58 1.83
C GLY A 226 18.39 -16.18 2.22
N ASN A 227 19.34 -16.11 3.13
CA ASN A 227 20.02 -14.87 3.50
C ASN A 227 21.18 -14.56 2.54
N THR A 228 20.86 -14.41 1.26
CA THR A 228 21.82 -14.20 0.15
C THR A 228 21.37 -13.07 -0.76
N GLU A 229 22.27 -12.52 -1.57
CA GLU A 229 21.96 -11.42 -2.51
C GLU A 229 20.96 -11.83 -3.61
N GLU A 230 20.84 -13.13 -3.90
CA GLU A 230 19.87 -13.66 -4.87
C GLU A 230 18.45 -13.75 -4.31
N SER A 231 18.31 -13.75 -2.99
CA SER A 231 17.01 -13.74 -2.32
C SER A 231 16.52 -12.31 -2.20
N LEU A 232 15.26 -12.04 -2.55
CA LEU A 232 14.73 -10.69 -2.46
C LEU A 232 14.80 -10.19 -1.02
N HIS A 233 15.37 -9.00 -0.83
CA HIS A 233 15.66 -8.44 0.48
C HIS A 233 16.46 -9.39 1.37
N GLU A 234 17.35 -10.22 0.81
CA GLU A 234 18.26 -11.08 1.57
C GLU A 234 17.54 -11.88 2.68
N MET A 235 16.28 -12.24 2.43
CA MET A 235 15.35 -12.76 3.43
C MET A 235 15.18 -14.26 3.23
N ASP A 236 15.18 -15.01 4.33
CA ASP A 236 14.90 -16.44 4.33
C ASP A 236 13.57 -16.72 5.04
N LEU A 237 12.55 -17.15 4.28
CA LEU A 237 11.25 -17.57 4.82
C LEU A 237 11.07 -19.09 4.84
N THR A 238 12.15 -19.87 4.63
CA THR A 238 12.11 -21.34 4.58
C THR A 238 12.19 -22.00 5.96
N SER A 239 12.63 -21.25 6.98
CA SER A 239 12.93 -21.78 8.30
C SER A 239 12.62 -20.78 9.41
N TYR A 240 12.44 -21.28 10.64
CA TYR A 240 12.30 -20.40 11.80
C TYR A 240 13.49 -19.43 11.92
N ALA A 241 14.71 -19.96 11.84
CA ALA A 241 15.92 -19.15 12.01
C ALA A 241 16.00 -18.03 10.96
N GLY A 242 15.70 -18.32 9.70
CA GLY A 242 15.64 -17.34 8.63
C GLY A 242 14.59 -16.26 8.88
N ILE A 243 13.36 -16.67 9.22
CA ILE A 243 12.24 -15.75 9.49
C ILE A 243 12.61 -14.78 10.62
N MET A 244 13.27 -15.27 11.67
CA MET A 244 13.65 -14.45 12.81
C MET A 244 14.84 -13.50 12.54
N LEU A 245 15.63 -13.76 11.50
CA LEU A 245 16.67 -12.84 11.02
C LEU A 245 16.08 -11.68 10.20
N GLY A 246 14.92 -11.88 9.58
CA GLY A 246 14.23 -10.87 8.79
C GLY A 246 14.87 -10.61 7.43
N GLY A 247 14.66 -9.40 6.90
CA GLY A 247 15.19 -8.98 5.59
C GLY A 247 16.47 -8.14 5.70
N ASP A 248 17.06 -7.80 4.56
CA ASP A 248 18.24 -6.95 4.32
C ASP A 248 19.45 -7.28 5.22
N VAL A 249 19.66 -8.55 5.56
CA VAL A 249 20.60 -8.98 6.61
C VAL A 249 22.09 -8.76 6.28
N LEU A 250 22.44 -8.59 5.01
CA LEU A 250 23.80 -8.27 4.53
C LEU A 250 23.99 -6.74 4.37
N ALA A 251 22.91 -5.95 4.42
CA ALA A 251 22.95 -4.49 4.31
C ALA A 251 23.65 -3.80 5.50
N LYS A 252 23.83 -2.49 5.40
CA LYS A 252 24.44 -1.65 6.45
C LYS A 252 23.56 -0.44 6.77
N PRO A 253 22.96 -0.36 7.97
CA PRO A 253 22.99 -1.35 9.05
C PRO A 253 22.29 -2.67 8.65
N PRO A 254 22.66 -3.81 9.25
CA PRO A 254 22.11 -5.10 8.87
C PRO A 254 20.65 -5.20 9.32
N GLY A 255 19.83 -5.46 8.31
CA GLY A 255 18.52 -6.03 8.29
C GLY A 255 17.34 -5.34 8.98
N VAL A 256 16.20 -5.98 8.79
CA VAL A 256 14.88 -5.42 8.97
C VAL A 256 13.99 -6.43 9.69
N PRO A 257 13.55 -6.13 10.93
CA PRO A 257 12.69 -7.01 11.71
C PRO A 257 11.30 -7.12 11.06
N LEU A 258 10.77 -8.35 11.02
CA LEU A 258 9.48 -8.62 10.35
C LEU A 258 8.27 -8.42 11.26
N PHE A 259 8.43 -8.63 12.57
CA PHE A 259 7.33 -8.69 13.54
C PHE A 259 7.32 -7.51 14.52
N GLY A 260 7.89 -6.37 14.09
CA GLY A 260 7.91 -5.12 14.84
C GLY A 260 8.88 -5.09 16.01
N GLN A 261 9.85 -6.01 16.06
CA GLN A 261 10.93 -5.96 17.04
C GLN A 261 11.77 -4.70 16.88
N SER A 262 12.37 -4.17 17.95
CA SER A 262 13.27 -3.02 17.84
C SER A 262 14.58 -3.33 17.10
N THR A 263 15.01 -4.60 17.15
CA THR A 263 16.18 -5.10 16.42
C THR A 263 15.91 -6.52 15.92
N ILE A 264 16.65 -6.94 14.88
CA ILE A 264 16.64 -8.33 14.42
C ILE A 264 16.94 -9.30 15.57
N GLY A 265 16.23 -10.42 15.61
CA GLY A 265 16.35 -11.43 16.67
C GLY A 265 15.84 -10.96 18.04
N GLY A 266 15.28 -9.75 18.14
CA GLY A 266 14.60 -9.27 19.33
C GLY A 266 13.38 -10.12 19.68
N THR A 267 12.92 -10.01 20.93
CA THR A 267 11.72 -10.70 21.44
C THR A 267 10.65 -9.72 21.93
N ASP A 268 10.92 -8.43 21.76
CA ASP A 268 10.05 -7.28 22.01
C ASP A 268 9.10 -7.05 20.82
N TYR A 269 8.34 -8.09 20.47
CA TYR A 269 7.46 -8.06 19.32
C TYR A 269 6.37 -6.99 19.42
N ASP A 270 6.15 -6.29 18.31
CA ASP A 270 5.04 -5.36 18.13
C ASP A 270 4.31 -5.68 16.83
N TRP A 271 3.31 -6.56 16.93
CA TRP A 271 2.48 -6.91 15.79
C TRP A 271 1.69 -5.72 15.22
N GLY A 272 1.46 -4.66 16.00
CA GLY A 272 0.81 -3.44 15.55
C GLY A 272 1.62 -2.73 14.46
N HIS A 273 2.94 -2.71 14.61
CA HIS A 273 3.93 -2.06 13.73
C HIS A 273 4.77 -3.07 12.91
N SER A 274 4.26 -4.29 12.79
CA SER A 274 4.89 -5.40 12.07
C SER A 274 4.88 -5.18 10.55
N LYS A 275 6.05 -5.29 9.92
CA LYS A 275 6.18 -5.26 8.45
C LYS A 275 5.51 -6.45 7.80
N MET A 276 5.60 -7.63 8.40
CA MET A 276 4.93 -8.84 7.91
C MET A 276 3.42 -8.64 7.85
N LYS A 277 2.82 -8.10 8.91
CA LYS A 277 1.38 -7.79 8.94
C LYS A 277 1.00 -6.83 7.84
N GLY A 278 1.76 -5.73 7.69
CA GLY A 278 1.51 -4.75 6.64
C GLY A 278 1.55 -5.37 5.24
N ARG A 279 2.59 -6.18 4.95
CA ARG A 279 2.74 -6.86 3.67
C ARG A 279 1.63 -7.86 3.38
N LEU A 280 1.16 -8.64 4.36
CA LEU A 280 0.12 -9.64 4.13
C LEU A 280 -1.28 -9.02 3.93
N ARG A 281 -1.58 -7.93 4.65
CA ARG A 281 -2.93 -7.35 4.72
C ARG A 281 -3.17 -6.19 3.77
N ASN A 282 -2.20 -5.28 3.68
CA ASN A 282 -2.48 -3.97 3.12
C ASN A 282 -2.31 -4.03 1.61
N ASN A 283 -3.39 -3.83 0.87
CA ASN A 283 -3.31 -3.58 -0.55
C ASN A 283 -2.54 -2.28 -0.80
N ARG A 284 -1.66 -2.30 -1.81
CA ARG A 284 -1.07 -1.09 -2.36
C ARG A 284 -2.15 -0.24 -3.01
N MET A 285 -2.01 1.08 -2.88
CA MET A 285 -2.95 2.08 -3.38
C MET A 285 -2.26 3.03 -4.37
N PRO A 286 -3.01 3.56 -5.35
CA PRO A 286 -4.38 3.18 -5.71
C PRO A 286 -4.47 1.73 -6.25
N PRO A 287 -5.69 1.18 -6.39
CA PRO A 287 -5.87 -0.12 -7.07
C PRO A 287 -5.26 -0.09 -8.47
N ASN A 288 -4.85 -1.26 -8.97
CA ASN A 288 -4.24 -1.46 -10.29
C ASN A 288 -2.84 -0.85 -10.49
N VAL A 289 -2.21 -0.30 -9.44
CA VAL A 289 -0.77 -0.02 -9.51
C VAL A 289 -0.01 -1.34 -9.75
N GLU A 290 0.81 -1.35 -10.79
CA GLU A 290 1.55 -2.54 -11.21
C GLU A 290 2.44 -3.08 -10.09
N PHE A 291 2.37 -4.39 -9.88
CA PHE A 291 3.35 -5.10 -9.07
C PHE A 291 4.67 -5.20 -9.83
N ASP A 292 5.69 -4.53 -9.32
CA ASP A 292 7.06 -4.64 -9.80
C ASP A 292 7.91 -5.35 -8.75
N ILE A 293 8.45 -6.51 -9.13
CA ILE A 293 9.29 -7.35 -8.26
C ILE A 293 10.63 -6.68 -7.92
N THR A 294 11.11 -5.78 -8.76
CA THR A 294 12.34 -5.00 -8.51
C THR A 294 12.12 -3.87 -7.51
N GLU A 295 10.85 -3.56 -7.24
CA GLU A 295 10.38 -2.39 -6.47
C GLU A 295 10.81 -1.03 -7.05
N GLU A 296 11.26 -0.93 -8.31
CA GLU A 296 11.66 0.35 -8.92
C GLU A 296 10.50 1.35 -8.99
N ASN A 297 9.27 0.85 -9.12
CA ASN A 297 8.06 1.68 -9.15
C ASN A 297 7.50 2.03 -7.75
N ARG A 298 8.12 1.58 -6.65
CA ARG A 298 7.51 1.62 -5.30
C ARG A 298 7.27 3.04 -4.78
N ASP A 299 8.15 3.98 -5.11
CA ASP A 299 8.07 5.36 -4.60
C ASP A 299 7.16 6.25 -5.49
N GLY A 300 6.45 5.61 -6.43
CA GLY A 300 5.47 6.23 -7.31
C GLY A 300 6.08 6.91 -8.53
N GLN A 301 5.24 7.66 -9.22
CA GLN A 301 5.60 8.38 -10.44
C GLN A 301 6.40 9.64 -10.10
N ILE A 302 7.15 10.13 -11.08
CA ILE A 302 7.80 11.44 -10.97
C ILE A 302 6.72 12.51 -11.15
N VAL A 303 6.69 13.46 -10.23
CA VAL A 303 5.78 14.59 -10.25
C VAL A 303 6.55 15.90 -10.14
N ALA A 304 5.97 16.97 -10.68
CA ALA A 304 6.43 18.34 -10.50
C ALA A 304 5.20 19.25 -10.45
N HIS A 305 5.08 20.06 -9.38
CA HIS A 305 3.99 21.02 -9.23
C HIS A 305 2.59 20.42 -9.40
N GLY A 306 2.34 19.30 -8.72
CA GLY A 306 1.06 18.58 -8.74
C GLY A 306 0.69 18.00 -10.11
N SER A 307 1.68 17.80 -10.99
CA SER A 307 1.53 17.22 -12.32
C SER A 307 2.51 16.07 -12.50
N ARG A 308 2.17 15.11 -13.38
CA ARG A 308 2.98 13.95 -13.80
C ARG A 308 3.10 13.99 -15.31
#